data_AF-A0A9D1J896-F1
#
_entry.id   AF-A0A9D1J896-F1
#
_cell.length_a   1.000
_cell.length_b   1.000
_cell.length_c   1.000
_cell.angle_alpha   90.00
_cell.angle_beta   90.00
_cell.angle_gamma   90.00
#
_symmetry.space_group_name_H-M   'P 1'
#
loop_
_entity.id
_entity.type
_entity.pdbx_description
1 polymer ?
#
loop_
_entity_poly.entity_id
_entity_poly.type
_entity_poly.pdbx_seq_one_letter_code
_entity_poly.pdbx_strand_id
1 'polypeptide(L)'
;MNYCENCHAACEGDVCPLCGTKKLRKATAKDFCYLCQCDEGQCDGIADALEENGIHCVAMPYGRGVESQFGLPLSVYRLFVPFSHYERARDFLEQMQSARTEELRKGLLQNIGRLNIGLRLERRLSKKLKIPRDRVLDFCVDIIKSCKFISIEKNNGATGGFIFCYADECTLALDSSTYEVLAIDLTDK
;
A
#
# COMPACT_ATOMS: atom_id res chain seq x y z
N MET A 1 -8.80 12.80 18.96
CA MET A 1 -7.46 12.24 18.69
C MET A 1 -6.40 12.97 19.50
N ASN A 2 -5.39 12.21 19.92
CA ASN A 2 -4.15 12.70 20.49
C ASN A 2 -3.14 13.01 19.37
N TYR A 3 -2.16 13.87 19.64
CA TYR A 3 -1.15 14.31 18.69
C TYR A 3 0.24 14.08 19.28
N CYS A 4 1.09 13.43 18.49
CA CYS A 4 2.49 13.26 18.80
C CYS A 4 3.30 14.37 18.14
N GLU A 5 3.95 15.24 18.93
CA GLU A 5 4.79 16.32 18.38
C GLU A 5 6.07 15.80 17.72
N ASN A 6 6.52 14.60 18.08
CA ASN A 6 7.74 14.02 17.51
C ASN A 6 7.48 13.47 16.10
N CYS A 7 6.41 12.69 15.94
CA CYS A 7 6.08 12.07 14.67
C CYS A 7 5.02 12.83 13.87
N HIS A 8 4.47 13.90 14.43
CA HIS A 8 3.35 14.65 13.88
C HIS A 8 2.13 13.77 13.59
N ALA A 9 1.97 12.65 14.30
CA ALA A 9 0.89 11.68 14.03
C ALA A 9 -0.34 11.95 14.90
N ALA A 10 -1.52 11.93 14.27
CA ALA A 10 -2.80 11.86 14.96
C ALA A 10 -3.05 10.41 15.40
N CYS A 11 -3.24 10.21 16.69
CA CYS A 11 -3.36 8.90 17.32
C CYS A 11 -4.72 8.80 18.04
N GLU A 12 -5.39 7.66 17.91
CA GLU A 12 -6.64 7.41 18.66
C GLU A 12 -6.37 6.98 20.11
N GLY A 13 -5.23 6.31 20.37
CA GLY A 13 -4.83 5.84 21.70
C GLY A 13 -3.88 6.78 22.46
N ASP A 14 -3.41 6.30 23.62
CA ASP A 14 -2.50 7.02 24.53
C ASP A 14 -1.00 6.84 24.17
N VAL A 15 -0.72 6.04 23.15
CA VAL A 15 0.65 5.75 22.69
C VAL A 15 0.76 6.02 21.20
N CYS A 16 1.82 6.73 20.80
CA CYS A 16 2.10 6.94 19.38
C CYS A 16 2.48 5.61 18.70
N PRO A 17 1.82 5.20 17.61
CA PRO A 17 2.18 3.97 16.90
C PRO A 17 3.52 4.06 16.17
N LEU A 18 4.03 5.27 15.89
CA LEU A 18 5.26 5.47 15.14
C LEU A 18 6.52 5.49 16.02
N CYS A 19 6.47 6.07 17.22
CA CYS A 19 7.63 6.17 18.12
C CYS A 19 7.43 5.56 19.51
N GLY A 20 6.23 5.06 19.83
CA GLY A 20 5.95 4.46 21.14
C GLY A 20 5.87 5.44 22.31
N THR A 21 5.95 6.76 22.07
CA THR A 21 5.84 7.74 23.16
C THR A 21 4.43 7.82 23.72
N LYS A 22 4.33 7.99 25.04
CA LYS A 22 3.08 8.28 25.75
C LYS A 22 2.83 9.77 25.96
N LYS A 23 3.82 10.61 25.62
CA LYS A 23 3.71 12.06 25.72
C LYS A 23 2.95 12.58 24.51
N LEU A 24 1.63 12.42 24.55
CA LEU A 24 0.72 12.94 23.54
C LEU A 24 -0.07 14.12 24.12
N ARG A 25 -0.32 15.12 23.29
CA ARG A 25 -1.22 16.22 23.62
C ARG A 25 -2.50 16.13 22.80
N LYS A 26 -3.52 16.92 23.12
CA LYS A 26 -4.70 17.03 22.24
C LYS A 26 -4.32 17.69 20.91
N ALA A 27 -4.81 17.13 19.81
CA ALA A 27 -4.67 17.74 18.49
C ALA A 27 -5.49 19.03 18.42
N THR A 28 -4.91 20.05 17.78
CA THR A 28 -5.54 21.33 17.49
C THR A 28 -5.73 21.46 15.98
N ALA A 29 -6.72 22.24 15.55
CA ALA A 29 -7.08 22.37 14.12
C ALA A 29 -5.91 22.79 13.21
N LYS A 30 -4.90 23.49 13.74
CA LYS A 30 -3.73 23.97 13.01
C LYS A 30 -2.56 22.99 12.97
N ASP A 31 -2.64 21.89 13.72
CA ASP A 31 -1.56 20.91 13.74
C ASP A 31 -1.49 20.17 12.43
N PHE A 32 -0.30 20.14 11.83
CA PHE A 32 -0.06 19.31 10.66
C PHE A 32 0.10 17.87 11.11
N CYS A 33 -0.81 17.02 10.63
CA CYS A 33 -0.87 15.61 10.92
C CYS A 33 -0.32 14.80 9.75
N TYR A 34 0.53 13.83 10.06
CA TYR A 34 1.06 12.86 9.12
C TYR A 34 -0.09 12.05 8.52
N LEU A 35 -0.14 12.04 7.19
CA LEU A 35 -1.17 11.36 6.41
C LEU A 35 -0.63 10.05 5.81
N CYS A 36 0.37 10.13 4.95
CA CYS A 36 0.97 8.97 4.30
C CYS A 36 2.42 9.23 3.88
N GLN A 37 3.10 8.15 3.50
CA GLN A 37 4.43 8.16 2.90
C GLN A 37 4.33 7.60 1.48
N CYS A 38 4.96 8.26 0.52
CA CYS A 38 4.86 7.96 -0.90
C CYS A 38 6.17 8.27 -1.63
N ASP A 39 6.36 7.70 -2.81
CA ASP A 39 7.43 8.15 -3.72
C ASP A 39 7.07 9.49 -4.38
N GLU A 40 8.02 10.12 -5.08
CA GLU A 40 7.83 11.44 -5.72
C GLU A 40 6.61 11.48 -6.66
N GLY A 41 6.46 10.49 -7.55
CA GLY A 41 5.36 10.47 -8.52
C GLY A 41 4.00 10.21 -7.88
N GLN A 42 3.94 9.39 -6.83
CA GLN A 42 2.73 9.21 -6.02
C GLN A 42 2.41 10.45 -5.18
N CYS A 43 3.44 11.15 -4.70
CA CYS A 43 3.29 12.36 -3.89
C CYS A 43 2.57 13.45 -4.67
N ASP A 44 3.02 13.71 -5.90
CA ASP A 44 2.43 14.74 -6.77
C ASP A 44 0.96 14.42 -7.07
N GLY A 45 0.66 13.18 -7.48
CA GLY A 45 -0.71 12.77 -7.79
C GLY A 45 -1.66 12.81 -6.58
N ILE A 46 -1.18 12.49 -5.37
CA ILE A 46 -1.97 12.59 -4.15
C ILE A 46 -2.15 14.06 -3.74
N ALA A 47 -1.09 14.87 -3.85
CA ALA A 47 -1.13 16.29 -3.51
C ALA A 47 -2.13 17.04 -4.40
N ASP A 48 -2.05 16.86 -5.72
CA ASP A 48 -2.97 17.45 -6.69
C ASP A 48 -4.43 17.06 -6.39
N ALA A 49 -4.68 15.78 -6.14
CA ALA A 49 -6.02 15.28 -5.83
C ALA A 49 -6.57 15.86 -4.51
N LEU A 50 -5.72 16.07 -3.50
CA LEU A 50 -6.11 16.70 -2.24
C LEU A 50 -6.40 18.20 -2.43
N GLU A 51 -5.57 18.90 -3.20
CA GLU A 51 -5.75 20.33 -3.50
C GLU A 51 -7.03 20.59 -4.29
N GLU A 52 -7.36 19.77 -5.29
CA GLU A 52 -8.63 19.83 -6.04
C GLU A 52 -9.86 19.69 -5.12
N ASN A 53 -9.72 18.96 -4.02
CA ASN A 53 -10.78 18.78 -3.02
C ASN A 53 -10.78 19.84 -1.92
N GLY A 54 -9.93 20.87 -2.04
CA GLY A 54 -9.78 21.97 -1.09
C GLY A 54 -9.05 21.58 0.19
N ILE A 55 -8.24 20.52 0.17
CA ILE A 55 -7.45 20.04 1.31
C ILE A 55 -6.01 20.45 1.07
N HIS A 56 -5.52 21.41 1.87
CA HIS A 56 -4.13 21.81 1.80
C HIS A 56 -3.21 20.71 2.36
N CYS A 57 -2.25 20.27 1.56
CA CYS A 57 -1.22 19.31 1.94
C CYS A 57 0.18 19.90 1.83
N VAL A 58 1.08 19.41 2.69
CA VAL A 58 2.50 19.74 2.68
C VAL A 58 3.29 18.45 2.47
N ALA A 59 4.05 18.38 1.39
CA ALA A 59 4.98 17.30 1.11
C ALA A 59 6.37 17.65 1.67
N MET A 60 6.91 16.78 2.51
CA MET A 60 8.28 16.91 3.02
C MET A 60 9.11 15.71 2.56
N PRO A 61 10.31 15.93 2.00
CA PRO A 61 11.20 14.83 1.65
C PRO A 61 11.61 14.08 2.93
N TYR A 62 11.62 12.76 2.85
CA TYR A 62 11.89 11.85 3.96
C TYR A 62 12.81 10.73 3.51
N GLY A 63 13.93 10.53 4.21
CA GLY A 63 14.86 9.45 3.88
C GLY A 63 15.85 9.19 5.00
N ARG A 64 16.65 8.14 4.82
CA ARG A 64 17.74 7.82 5.76
C ARG A 64 18.98 8.62 5.35
N GLY A 65 19.86 8.89 6.31
CA GLY A 65 20.99 9.80 6.09
C GLY A 65 22.00 9.37 5.02
N VAL A 66 21.85 8.21 4.38
CA VAL A 66 22.77 7.70 3.37
C VAL A 66 22.65 8.52 2.09
N GLU A 67 21.43 8.70 1.58
CA GLU A 67 21.15 9.53 0.40
C GLU A 67 21.56 10.98 0.65
N SER A 68 21.26 11.53 1.83
CA SER A 68 21.68 12.87 2.24
C SER A 68 23.20 13.02 2.38
N GLN A 69 23.90 11.99 2.88
CA GLN A 69 25.37 11.99 3.02
C GLN A 69 26.08 11.97 1.66
N PHE A 70 25.46 11.39 0.64
CA PHE A 70 25.96 11.38 -0.73
C PHE A 70 25.35 12.47 -1.62
N GLY A 71 24.52 13.37 -1.08
CA GLY A 71 23.87 14.44 -1.85
C GLY A 71 22.90 13.94 -2.92
N LEU A 72 22.37 12.73 -2.75
CA LEU A 72 21.40 12.13 -3.66
C LEU A 72 19.98 12.63 -3.33
N PRO A 73 19.11 12.80 -4.34
CA PRO A 73 17.72 13.19 -4.12
C PRO A 73 17.01 12.12 -3.29
N LEU A 74 16.23 12.58 -2.30
CA LEU A 74 15.39 11.72 -1.49
C LEU A 74 14.20 11.27 -2.34
N SER A 75 14.09 9.97 -2.58
CA SER A 75 13.04 9.39 -3.44
C SER A 75 11.70 9.18 -2.73
N VAL A 76 11.63 9.52 -1.44
CA VAL A 76 10.48 9.27 -0.58
C VAL A 76 10.06 10.57 0.10
N TYR A 77 8.76 10.78 0.17
CA TYR A 77 8.12 11.96 0.74
C TYR A 77 7.10 11.53 1.80
N ARG A 78 6.86 12.43 2.75
CA ARG A 78 5.78 12.33 3.72
C ARG A 78 4.83 13.50 3.52
N LEU A 79 3.55 13.17 3.41
CA LEU A 79 2.49 14.14 3.28
C LEU A 79 1.88 14.45 4.65
N PHE A 80 1.66 15.75 4.88
CA PHE A 80 1.05 16.28 6.08
C PHE A 80 -0.15 17.15 5.74
N VAL A 81 -1.21 17.06 6.52
CA VAL A 81 -2.43 17.87 6.36
C VAL A 81 -2.84 18.48 7.69
N PRO A 82 -3.43 19.69 7.72
CA PRO A 82 -3.98 20.25 8.95
C PRO A 82 -5.01 19.32 9.58
N PHE A 83 -5.02 19.23 10.92
CA PHE A 83 -5.93 18.35 11.66
C PHE A 83 -7.41 18.65 11.35
N SER A 84 -7.76 19.90 11.03
CA SER A 84 -9.10 20.28 10.59
C SER A 84 -9.60 19.51 9.37
N HIS A 85 -8.68 19.05 8.51
CA HIS A 85 -8.99 18.30 7.30
C HIS A 85 -8.47 16.86 7.34
N TYR A 86 -7.89 16.43 8.47
CA TYR A 86 -7.21 15.14 8.58
C TYR A 86 -8.16 13.96 8.36
N GLU A 87 -9.31 13.93 9.03
CA GLU A 87 -10.29 12.84 8.85
C GLU A 87 -10.79 12.79 7.39
N ARG A 88 -11.11 13.95 6.81
CA ARG A 88 -11.54 14.04 5.41
C ARG A 88 -10.45 13.59 4.43
N ALA A 89 -9.20 13.94 4.67
CA ALA A 89 -8.07 13.54 3.84
C ALA A 89 -7.82 12.02 3.94
N ARG A 90 -7.94 11.46 5.14
CA ARG A 90 -7.83 10.01 5.37
C ARG A 90 -8.93 9.26 4.62
N ASP A 91 -10.19 9.67 4.78
CA ASP A 91 -11.33 9.04 4.10
C ASP A 91 -11.18 9.12 2.58
N PHE A 92 -10.70 10.26 2.07
CA PHE A 92 -10.43 10.44 0.65
C PHE A 92 -9.34 9.50 0.13
N LEU A 93 -8.24 9.34 0.87
CA LEU A 93 -7.20 8.37 0.51
C LEU A 93 -7.71 6.92 0.53
N GLU A 94 -8.50 6.55 1.54
CA GLU A 94 -9.12 5.22 1.61
C GLU A 94 -10.07 4.98 0.41
N GLN A 95 -10.82 6.00 0.00
CA GLN A 95 -11.67 5.95 -1.20
C GLN A 95 -10.86 5.83 -2.49
N MET A 96 -9.81 6.63 -2.67
CA MET A 96 -8.93 6.52 -3.84
C MET A 96 -8.27 5.13 -3.92
N GLN A 97 -7.79 4.62 -2.79
CA GLN A 97 -7.14 3.31 -2.72
C GLN A 97 -8.11 2.18 -3.02
N SER A 98 -9.34 2.23 -2.49
CA SER A 98 -10.37 1.23 -2.76
C SER A 98 -10.86 1.27 -4.20
N ALA A 99 -11.07 2.46 -4.79
CA ALA A 99 -11.42 2.62 -6.19
C ALA A 99 -10.33 2.04 -7.12
N ARG A 100 -9.07 2.38 -6.87
CA ARG A 100 -7.93 1.82 -7.62
C ARG A 100 -7.83 0.30 -7.46
N THR A 101 -8.04 -0.21 -6.25
CA THR A 101 -8.04 -1.65 -5.99
C THR A 101 -9.14 -2.36 -6.79
N GLU A 102 -10.33 -1.79 -6.88
CA GLU A 102 -11.46 -2.36 -7.63
C GLU A 102 -11.22 -2.34 -9.14
N GLU A 103 -10.62 -1.28 -9.68
CA GLU A 103 -10.21 -1.20 -11.09
C GLU A 103 -9.17 -2.28 -11.43
N LEU A 104 -8.15 -2.43 -10.58
CA LEU A 104 -7.13 -3.46 -10.75
C LEU A 104 -7.72 -4.85 -10.64
N ARG A 105 -8.64 -5.08 -9.69
CA ARG A 105 -9.35 -6.35 -9.56
C ARG A 105 -10.12 -6.66 -10.84
N LYS A 106 -10.88 -5.71 -11.40
CA LYS A 106 -11.59 -5.90 -12.68
C LYS A 106 -10.63 -6.25 -13.82
N GLY A 107 -9.49 -5.56 -13.91
CA GLY A 107 -8.45 -5.85 -14.90
C GLY A 107 -7.85 -7.26 -14.76
N LEU A 108 -7.59 -7.70 -13.53
CA LEU A 108 -7.11 -9.06 -13.25
C LEU A 108 -8.17 -10.11 -13.58
N LEU A 109 -9.43 -9.86 -13.21
CA LEU A 109 -10.55 -10.77 -13.48
C LEU A 109 -10.80 -10.95 -14.99
N GLN A 110 -10.67 -9.89 -15.78
CA GLN A 110 -10.76 -9.98 -17.24
C GLN A 110 -9.63 -10.82 -17.86
N ASN A 111 -8.48 -10.87 -17.20
CA ASN A 111 -7.30 -11.59 -17.68
C ASN A 111 -7.05 -12.92 -16.95
N ILE A 112 -8.04 -13.47 -16.23
CA ILE A 112 -7.91 -14.76 -15.51
C ILE A 112 -7.38 -15.87 -16.44
N GLY A 113 -7.81 -15.89 -17.70
CA GLY A 113 -7.38 -16.92 -18.66
C GLY A 113 -5.88 -16.89 -19.02
N ARG A 114 -5.16 -15.81 -18.66
CA ARG A 114 -3.70 -15.70 -18.83
C ARG A 114 -2.92 -16.08 -17.58
N LEU A 115 -3.61 -16.31 -16.47
CA LEU A 115 -2.99 -16.57 -15.18
C LEU A 115 -2.31 -17.95 -15.23
N ASN A 116 -1.00 -17.95 -15.03
CA ASN A 116 -0.18 -19.16 -15.10
C ASN A 116 0.59 -19.35 -13.81
N ILE A 117 0.81 -20.60 -13.42
CA ILE A 117 1.58 -20.95 -12.23
C ILE A 117 2.73 -21.85 -12.65
N GLY A 118 3.95 -21.48 -12.26
CA GLY A 118 5.11 -22.35 -12.46
C GLY A 118 4.96 -23.67 -11.70
N LEU A 119 5.27 -24.79 -12.35
CA LEU A 119 5.16 -26.16 -11.81
C LEU A 119 5.81 -26.36 -10.42
N ARG A 120 6.85 -25.58 -10.11
CA ARG A 120 7.53 -25.62 -8.79
C ARG A 120 6.65 -25.02 -7.69
N LEU A 121 5.99 -23.90 -7.96
CA LEU A 121 5.09 -23.23 -7.01
C LEU A 121 3.82 -24.03 -6.82
N GLU A 122 3.23 -24.53 -7.90
CA GLU A 122 2.05 -25.40 -7.85
C GLU A 122 2.28 -26.64 -6.96
N ARG A 123 3.45 -27.31 -7.09
CA ARG A 123 3.84 -28.43 -6.22
C ARG A 123 4.03 -28.05 -4.76
N ARG A 124 4.53 -26.84 -4.48
CA ARG A 124 4.68 -26.33 -3.10
C ARG A 124 3.33 -26.00 -2.49
N LEU A 125 2.45 -25.35 -3.24
CA LEU A 125 1.12 -24.91 -2.80
C LEU A 125 0.19 -26.10 -2.57
N SER A 126 0.12 -27.03 -3.51
CA SER A 126 -0.63 -28.29 -3.32
C SER A 126 -0.20 -29.04 -2.05
N LYS A 127 1.08 -29.06 -1.71
CA LYS A 127 1.58 -29.67 -0.47
C LYS A 127 1.22 -28.87 0.77
N LYS A 128 1.37 -27.53 0.74
CA LYS A 128 1.08 -26.66 1.89
C LYS A 128 -0.43 -26.60 2.18
N LEU A 129 -1.26 -26.41 1.16
CA LEU A 129 -2.71 -26.24 1.26
C LEU A 129 -3.46 -27.58 1.29
N LYS A 130 -2.80 -28.71 0.98
CA LYS A 130 -3.41 -30.04 0.80
C LYS A 130 -4.52 -30.06 -0.26
N ILE A 131 -4.38 -29.22 -1.29
CA ILE A 131 -5.33 -29.10 -2.40
C ILE A 131 -4.76 -29.79 -3.65
N PRO A 132 -5.58 -30.46 -4.48
CA PRO A 132 -5.15 -30.99 -5.78
C PRO A 132 -4.62 -29.87 -6.69
N ARG A 133 -3.62 -30.20 -7.51
CA ARG A 133 -2.92 -29.23 -8.38
C ARG A 133 -3.86 -28.43 -9.27
N ASP A 134 -4.85 -29.10 -9.84
CA ASP A 134 -5.83 -28.49 -10.75
C ASP A 134 -6.69 -27.40 -10.09
N ARG A 135 -6.79 -27.36 -8.75
CA ARG A 135 -7.54 -26.35 -8.00
C ARG A 135 -6.68 -25.22 -7.43
N VAL A 136 -5.37 -25.25 -7.65
CA VAL A 136 -4.47 -24.18 -7.17
C VAL A 136 -4.75 -22.87 -7.92
N LEU A 137 -5.09 -22.95 -9.21
CA LEU A 137 -5.52 -21.78 -10.00
C LEU A 137 -6.83 -21.19 -9.47
N ASP A 138 -7.83 -22.03 -9.19
CA ASP A 138 -9.11 -21.58 -8.62
C ASP A 138 -8.88 -20.86 -7.28
N PHE A 139 -8.00 -21.40 -6.45
CA PHE A 139 -7.61 -20.76 -5.18
C PHE A 139 -6.98 -19.38 -5.40
N CYS A 140 -6.07 -19.22 -6.37
CA CYS A 140 -5.50 -17.92 -6.71
C CYS A 140 -6.58 -16.92 -7.20
N VAL A 141 -7.53 -17.39 -7.99
CA VAL A 141 -8.66 -16.56 -8.46
C VAL A 141 -9.53 -16.12 -7.29
N ASP A 142 -9.80 -17.01 -6.35
CA ASP A 142 -10.58 -16.69 -5.16
C ASP A 142 -9.84 -15.67 -4.27
N ILE A 143 -8.52 -15.77 -4.15
CA ILE A 143 -7.69 -14.74 -3.47
C ILE A 143 -7.85 -13.38 -4.16
N ILE A 144 -7.80 -13.33 -5.50
CA ILE A 144 -7.96 -12.06 -6.25
C ILE A 144 -9.36 -11.47 -6.03
N LYS A 145 -10.39 -12.30 -5.86
CA LYS A 145 -11.75 -11.82 -5.54
C LYS A 145 -11.86 -11.32 -4.10
N SER A 146 -11.21 -12.00 -3.15
CA SER A 146 -11.31 -11.71 -1.72
C SER A 146 -10.24 -10.74 -1.20
N CYS A 147 -9.29 -10.31 -2.04
CA CYS A 147 -8.20 -9.44 -1.61
C CYS A 147 -8.74 -8.09 -1.13
N LYS A 148 -8.22 -7.55 -0.03
CA LYS A 148 -8.61 -6.24 0.49
C LYS A 148 -7.89 -5.10 -0.23
N PHE A 149 -6.67 -5.35 -0.65
CA PHE A 149 -5.79 -4.35 -1.24
C PHE A 149 -4.97 -4.95 -2.38
N ILE A 150 -4.85 -4.20 -3.48
CA ILE A 150 -3.98 -4.56 -4.60
C ILE A 150 -3.02 -3.39 -4.85
N SER A 151 -1.71 -3.66 -4.85
CA SER A 151 -0.69 -2.70 -5.25
C SER A 151 0.01 -3.14 -6.52
N ILE A 152 0.52 -2.16 -7.28
CA ILE A 152 1.43 -2.40 -8.39
C ILE A 152 2.74 -1.68 -8.07
N GLU A 153 3.81 -2.46 -7.95
CA GLU A 153 5.15 -1.93 -7.84
C GLU A 153 5.83 -2.02 -9.19
N LYS A 154 6.40 -0.90 -9.65
CA LYS A 154 7.23 -0.89 -10.86
C LYS A 154 8.62 -1.39 -10.50
N ASN A 155 9.16 -2.28 -11.33
CA ASN A 155 10.55 -2.66 -11.21
C ASN A 155 11.41 -1.56 -11.86
N ASN A 156 12.39 -1.00 -11.14
CA ASN A 156 13.20 0.14 -11.58
C ASN A 156 14.22 -0.18 -12.71
N GLY A 157 13.89 -1.10 -13.61
CA GLY A 157 14.77 -1.47 -14.73
C GLY A 157 14.24 -2.50 -15.73
N ALA A 158 13.00 -2.99 -15.58
CA ALA A 158 12.39 -3.97 -16.48
C ALA A 158 11.01 -3.51 -16.95
N THR A 159 10.61 -3.93 -18.16
CA THR A 159 9.31 -3.68 -18.80
C THR A 159 8.12 -4.39 -18.14
N GLY A 160 8.25 -4.77 -16.86
CA GLY A 160 7.23 -5.44 -16.07
C GLY A 160 7.22 -4.91 -14.63
N GLY A 161 6.02 -4.74 -14.08
CA GLY A 161 5.79 -4.49 -12.66
C GLY A 161 5.35 -5.76 -11.94
N PHE A 162 5.31 -5.70 -10.61
CA PHE A 162 4.73 -6.74 -9.78
C PHE A 162 3.38 -6.28 -9.26
N ILE A 163 2.38 -7.14 -9.36
CA ILE A 163 1.06 -6.93 -8.78
C ILE A 163 1.01 -7.74 -7.49
N PHE A 164 0.81 -7.06 -6.36
CA PHE A 164 0.63 -7.71 -5.07
C PHE A 164 -0.82 -7.63 -4.65
N CYS A 165 -1.44 -8.77 -4.41
CA CYS A 165 -2.79 -8.90 -3.87
C CYS A 165 -2.68 -9.31 -2.40
N TYR A 166 -3.16 -8.46 -1.50
CA TYR A 166 -3.17 -8.71 -0.06
C TYR A 166 -4.58 -9.11 0.38
N ALA A 167 -4.70 -10.35 0.86
CA ALA A 167 -5.88 -10.87 1.54
C ALA A 167 -5.55 -11.16 3.01
N ASP A 168 -6.57 -11.44 3.83
CA ASP A 168 -6.42 -11.51 5.29
C ASP A 168 -5.40 -12.54 5.78
N GLU A 169 -5.27 -13.65 5.07
CA GLU A 169 -4.40 -14.77 5.46
C GLU A 169 -3.40 -15.14 4.35
N CYS A 170 -3.31 -14.31 3.30
CA CYS A 170 -2.38 -14.56 2.22
C CYS A 170 -2.00 -13.30 1.43
N THR A 171 -0.76 -13.27 0.96
CA THR A 171 -0.27 -12.30 -0.02
C THR A 171 0.12 -13.03 -1.29
N LEU A 172 -0.45 -12.61 -2.43
CA LEU A 172 -0.19 -13.17 -3.75
C LEU A 172 0.60 -12.16 -4.58
N ALA A 173 1.74 -12.58 -5.14
CA ALA A 173 2.55 -11.77 -6.04
C ALA A 173 2.44 -12.31 -7.47
N LEU A 174 2.09 -11.43 -8.40
CA LEU A 174 1.95 -11.71 -9.83
C LEU A 174 2.90 -10.81 -10.63
N ASP A 175 3.37 -11.32 -11.77
CA ASP A 175 4.01 -10.48 -12.78
C ASP A 175 2.93 -9.72 -13.58
N SER A 176 3.07 -8.39 -13.73
CA SER A 176 2.07 -7.56 -14.40
C SER A 176 2.04 -7.77 -15.92
N SER A 177 3.09 -8.34 -16.50
CA SER A 177 3.24 -8.54 -17.95
C SER A 177 2.81 -9.95 -18.37
N THR A 178 3.22 -10.96 -17.62
CA THR A 178 2.93 -12.37 -17.95
C THR A 178 1.75 -12.94 -17.18
N TYR A 179 1.26 -12.26 -16.13
CA TYR A 179 0.26 -12.77 -15.19
C TYR A 179 0.68 -14.10 -14.53
N GLU A 180 2.00 -14.34 -14.45
CA GLU A 180 2.54 -15.50 -13.75
C GLU A 180 2.50 -15.28 -12.25
N VAL A 181 2.01 -16.27 -11.49
CA VAL A 181 2.11 -16.29 -10.04
C VAL A 181 3.55 -16.56 -9.64
N LEU A 182 4.20 -15.56 -9.05
CA LEU A 182 5.60 -15.61 -8.65
C LEU A 182 5.77 -16.12 -7.22
N ALA A 183 4.86 -15.72 -6.32
CA ALA A 183 4.89 -16.13 -4.93
C ALA A 183 3.50 -16.08 -4.31
N ILE A 184 3.27 -16.96 -3.35
CA ILE A 184 2.15 -16.85 -2.41
C ILE A 184 2.75 -17.03 -1.03
N ASP A 185 2.58 -16.02 -0.19
CA ASP A 185 2.92 -16.10 1.21
C ASP A 185 1.62 -16.28 2.00
N LEU A 186 1.60 -17.31 2.83
CA LEU A 186 0.49 -17.58 3.74
C LEU A 186 0.96 -17.03 5.08
N THR A 187 0.25 -16.03 5.60
CA THR A 187 0.52 -15.53 6.94
C THR A 187 0.03 -16.60 7.93
N ASP A 188 0.91 -17.54 8.26
CA ASP A 188 0.66 -18.53 9.31
C ASP A 188 0.41 -17.77 10.63
N LYS A 189 -0.81 -17.90 11.17
CA LYS A 189 -1.13 -17.51 12.56
C LYS A 189 -0.56 -18.53 13.53
#